data_AF-A0A934AX36-F1
#
_entry.id   AF-A0A934AX36-F1
#
_cell.length_a   1.000
_cell.length_b   1.000
_cell.length_c   1.000
_cell.angle_alpha   90.00
_cell.angle_beta   90.00
_cell.angle_gamma   90.00
#
_symmetry.space_group_name_H-M   'P 1'
#
loop_
_entity.id
_entity.type
_entity.pdbx_description
1 polymer ?
#
loop_
_entity_poly.entity_id
_entity_poly.type
_entity_poly.pdbx_seq_one_letter_code
_entity_poly.pdbx_strand_id
1 'polypeptide(L)' 'MFNAKGDSSNSMAIGKQNIETVLKIIKTERLSLVASDVGGTDGRKIIFNTNTGEVLLKRLKKTVQPLNE' A
#
# COMPACT_ATOMS: atom_id res chain seq x y z
N MET A 1 0.01 -29.58 -1.71
CA MET A 1 -0.78 -28.80 -2.70
C MET A 1 -1.42 -27.64 -1.95
N PHE A 2 -0.90 -26.42 -2.13
CA PHE A 2 -1.48 -25.23 -1.50
C PHE A 2 -2.56 -24.67 -2.41
N ASN A 3 -3.83 -24.87 -2.02
CA ASN A 3 -4.97 -24.38 -2.76
C ASN A 3 -5.31 -22.96 -2.27
N ALA A 4 -4.77 -21.95 -2.95
CA ALA A 4 -5.06 -20.54 -2.67
C ALA A 4 -6.47 -20.18 -3.17
N LYS A 5 -7.50 -20.66 -2.48
CA LYS A 5 -8.81 -20.00 -2.51
C LYS A 5 -8.63 -18.67 -1.75
N GLY A 6 -8.45 -17.59 -2.51
CA GLY A 6 -8.36 -16.25 -1.96
C GLY A 6 -9.68 -15.86 -1.30
N ASP A 7 -9.75 -16.02 0.02
CA ASP A 7 -10.71 -15.29 0.83
C ASP A 7 -10.37 -13.80 0.68
N SER A 8 -11.13 -13.11 -0.17
CA SER A 8 -11.03 -11.67 -0.40
C SER A 8 -11.27 -10.85 0.87
N SER A 9 -11.81 -11.46 1.92
CA SER A 9 -11.95 -10.89 3.26
C SER A 9 -10.62 -10.78 4.02
N ASN A 10 -9.68 -11.70 3.81
CA ASN A 10 -8.48 -11.80 4.65
C ASN A 10 -7.32 -10.93 4.13
N SER A 11 -7.24 -10.69 2.81
CA SER A 11 -6.24 -9.77 2.24
C SER A 11 -6.47 -8.31 2.64
N MET A 12 -7.74 -7.90 2.80
CA MET A 12 -8.10 -6.57 3.31
C MET A 12 -7.64 -6.36 4.77
N ALA A 13 -7.50 -7.43 5.55
CA ALA A 13 -7.10 -7.34 6.94
C ALA A 13 -5.63 -6.88 7.09
N ILE A 14 -4.72 -7.40 6.27
CA ILE A 14 -3.28 -7.09 6.39
C ILE A 14 -3.01 -5.61 6.11
N GLY A 15 -3.59 -5.07 5.04
CA GLY A 15 -3.43 -3.65 4.69
C GLY A 15 -3.92 -2.74 5.81
N LYS A 16 -5.10 -3.03 6.37
CA LYS A 16 -5.67 -2.28 7.50
C LYS A 16 -4.80 -2.38 8.75
N GLN A 17 -4.32 -3.57 9.10
CA GLN A 17 -3.44 -3.79 10.25
C GLN A 17 -2.11 -3.04 10.13
N ASN A 18 -1.54 -2.98 8.92
CA ASN A 18 -0.31 -2.22 8.67
C ASN A 18 -0.54 -0.72 8.90
N ILE A 19 -1.67 -0.18 8.42
CA ILE A 19 -2.04 1.23 8.63
C ILE A 19 -2.19 1.52 10.13
N GLU A 20 -2.96 0.70 10.85
CA GLU A 20 -3.17 0.86 12.30
C GLU A 20 -1.85 0.80 13.09
N THR A 21 -0.98 -0.14 12.73
CA THR A 21 0.34 -0.31 13.36
C THR A 21 1.21 0.93 13.16
N VAL A 22 1.32 1.43 11.93
CA VAL A 22 2.13 2.63 11.63
C VAL A 22 1.57 3.86 12.35
N LEU A 23 0.25 4.06 12.38
CA LEU A 23 -0.36 5.18 13.10
C LEU A 23 -0.06 5.13 14.60
N LYS A 24 -0.07 3.93 15.20
CA LYS A 24 0.31 3.74 16.60
C LYS A 24 1.78 4.11 16.82
N ILE A 25 2.69 3.64 15.97
CA ILE A 25 4.13 3.94 16.05
C ILE A 25 4.36 5.45 15.96
N ILE A 26 3.80 6.13 14.95
CA ILE A 26 3.94 7.58 14.77
C ILE A 26 3.51 8.33 16.04
N LYS A 27 2.37 7.95 16.63
CA LYS A 27 1.87 8.56 17.86
C LYS A 27 2.80 8.30 19.05
N THR A 28 3.28 7.07 19.22
CA THR A 28 4.18 6.69 20.31
C THR A 28 5.52 7.43 20.22
N GLU A 29 6.06 7.57 19.01
CA GLU A 29 7.31 8.29 18.75
C GLU A 29 7.14 9.82 18.73
N ARG A 30 5.92 10.33 19.01
CA ARG A 30 5.58 11.76 19.00
C ARG A 30 5.92 12.45 17.68
N LEU A 31 5.82 11.72 16.57
CA LEU A 31 6.01 12.25 15.23
C LEU A 31 4.72 12.88 14.71
N SER A 32 4.84 13.92 13.90
CA SER A 32 3.71 14.52 13.20
C SER A 32 3.55 13.86 11.82
N LEU A 33 2.37 13.29 11.55
CA LEU A 33 2.04 12.75 10.23
C LEU A 33 1.68 13.90 9.28
N VAL A 34 2.59 14.25 8.38
CA VAL A 34 2.41 15.38 7.45
C VAL A 34 1.59 15.03 6.19
N ALA A 35 1.54 13.76 5.80
CA ALA A 35 0.78 13.29 4.64
C ALA A 35 0.51 11.76 4.71
N SER A 36 -0.56 11.29 4.08
CA SER A 36 -0.85 9.85 3.93
C SER A 36 -1.58 9.52 2.62
N ASP A 37 -1.15 8.45 1.93
CA ASP A 37 -1.88 7.78 0.83
C ASP A 37 -1.86 6.27 1.09
N VAL A 38 -2.97 5.72 1.59
CA VAL A 38 -3.10 4.32 2.01
C VAL A 38 -4.38 3.69 1.47
N GLY A 39 -4.48 2.36 1.50
CA GLY A 39 -5.66 1.62 1.01
C GLY A 39 -5.80 1.65 -0.51
N GLY A 40 -7.03 1.50 -1.01
CA GLY A 40 -7.32 1.37 -2.44
C GLY A 40 -6.99 -0.02 -3.01
N THR A 41 -7.29 -0.22 -4.29
CA THR A 41 -7.19 -1.53 -4.97
C THR A 41 -6.00 -1.65 -5.91
N ASP A 42 -5.40 -0.52 -6.28
CA ASP A 42 -4.28 -0.50 -7.22
C ASP A 42 -2.94 -0.57 -6.48
N GLY A 43 -2.03 -1.38 -7.02
CA GLY A 43 -0.64 -1.36 -6.59
C GLY A 43 -0.02 0.02 -6.81
N ARG A 44 0.99 0.37 -6.01
CA ARG A 44 1.71 1.65 -6.10
C ARG A 44 3.20 1.41 -6.14
N LYS A 45 3.91 2.19 -6.93
CA LYS A 45 5.37 2.34 -6.85
C LYS A 45 5.67 3.73 -6.30
N ILE A 46 6.53 3.80 -5.29
CA ILE A 46 6.95 5.06 -4.69
C ILE A 46 8.46 5.26 -4.84
N ILE A 47 8.88 6.51 -5.01
CA ILE A 47 10.26 6.95 -4.85
C ILE A 47 10.24 8.04 -3.79
N PHE A 48 11.01 7.83 -2.72
CA PHE A 48 11.11 8.77 -1.61
C PHE A 48 12.46 9.48 -1.64
N ASN A 49 12.44 10.81 -1.76
CA ASN A 49 13.63 11.62 -1.62
C ASN A 49 13.85 11.90 -0.12
N THR A 50 14.82 11.22 0.49
CA THR A 50 15.11 11.36 1.93
C THR A 50 15.70 12.72 2.30
N ASN A 51 16.22 13.49 1.34
CA ASN A 51 16.76 14.82 1.58
C ASN A 51 15.67 15.90 1.61
N THR A 52 14.69 15.83 0.69
CA THR A 52 13.62 16.85 0.57
C THR A 52 12.31 16.44 1.26
N GLY A 53 12.11 15.14 1.52
CA GLY A 53 10.85 14.60 2.02
C GLY A 53 9.80 14.35 0.91
N GLU A 54 10.14 14.62 -0.36
CA GLU A 54 9.21 14.45 -1.47
C GLU A 54 8.95 12.97 -1.80
N VAL A 55 7.69 12.65 -2.13
CA VAL A 55 7.26 11.32 -2.53
C VAL A 55 6.68 11.39 -3.94
N LEU A 56 7.34 10.69 -4.88
CA LEU A 56 6.83 10.48 -6.22
C LEU A 56 6.05 9.17 -6.23
N LEU A 57 4.78 9.23 -6.61
CA LEU A 57 3.88 8.07 -6.59
C LEU A 57 3.34 7.75 -8.00
N LYS A 58 3.51 6.49 -8.41
CA LYS A 58 2.89 5.95 -9.62
C LYS A 58 1.89 4.86 -9.25
N ARG A 59 0.61 5.07 -9.59
CA ARG A 59 -0.42 4.02 -9.51
C ARG A 59 -0.23 3.03 -10.65
N LEU A 60 -0.20 1.74 -10.32
CA LEU A 60 -0.03 0.65 -11.25
C LEU A 60 -1.41 0.19 -11.72
N LYS A 61 -1.82 0.63 -12.90
CA LYS A 61 -3.01 0.07 -13.55
C LYS A 61 -2.66 -1.33 -14.07
N LYS A 62 -3.56 -2.29 -13.88
CA LYS A 62 -3.46 -3.57 -14.61
C LYS A 62 -3.60 -3.27 -16.10
N THR A 63 -2.50 -3.38 -16.83
CA THR A 63 -2.58 -3.50 -18.28
C THR A 63 -2.97 -4.94 -18.54
N VAL A 64 -4.25 -5.19 -18.81
CA VAL A 64 -4.65 -6.48 -19.38
C VAL A 64 -4.09 -6.48 -20.79
N GLN A 65 -2.95 -7.14 -21.00
CA GLN A 65 -2.52 -7.44 -22.35
C GLN A 65 -3.56 -8.39 -22.93
N PRO A 66 -4.20 -8.08 -24.07
CA PRO A 66 -5.09 -9.02 -24.71
C PRO A 66 -4.30 -10.29 -25.00
N LEU A 67 -4.88 -11.44 -24.68
CA LEU A 67 -4.34 -12.73 -25.11
C LEU A 67 -4.33 -12.71 -26.63
N ASN A 68 -3.15 -12.88 -27.22
CA ASN A 68 -3.02 -13.08 -28.66
C ASN A 68 -3.70 -14.41 -29.00
N GLU A 69 -4.74 -14.36 -29.84
CA GLU A 69 -5.37 -15.54 -30.45
C GLU A 69 -4.43 -16.22 -31.45
#